data_AF-A0A934WRK9-F1
#
_entry.id   AF-A0A934WRK9-F1
#
_cell.length_a   1.000
_cell.length_b   1.000
_cell.length_c   1.000
_cell.angle_alpha   90.00
_cell.angle_beta   90.00
_cell.angle_gamma   90.00
#
_symmetry.space_group_name_H-M   'P 1'
#
loop_
_entity.id
_entity.type
_entity.pdbx_description
1 polymer ?
#
loop_
_entity_poly.entity_id
_entity_poly.type
_entity_poly.pdbx_seq_one_letter_code
_entity_poly.pdbx_strand_id
1 'polypeptide(L)'
;MIDESGDCEWFLHNGNLTVSGEGAMADYASSAQSPFAAGITSIVLEEGVTSVGNYSFADMPNLASVTLPSTLTRIGGHAFENAAALTSVTIPASVTEIGEDAFAGCENLTIYGYKGTSAQSYANSHNIPFIALKLSGDVNGDNKINIRDVTFIQRFVGEFIQFTDEQLAVADVDGNGVVDINDATHLQMYLAEYNVTLS
;
A
#
# COMPACT_ATOMS: atom_id res chain seq x y z
N MET A 1 -4.49 21.76 9.74
CA MET A 1 -5.18 22.53 8.68
C MET A 1 -6.18 21.58 8.05
N ILE A 2 -7.44 21.96 7.89
CA ILE A 2 -8.42 21.11 7.19
C ILE A 2 -8.13 21.22 5.69
N ASP A 3 -8.13 20.09 5.00
CA ASP A 3 -8.00 20.00 3.55
C ASP A 3 -9.14 20.73 2.84
N GLU A 4 -8.94 21.12 1.57
CA GLU A 4 -9.99 21.75 0.76
C GLU A 4 -11.19 20.82 0.50
N SER A 5 -11.01 19.50 0.60
CA SER A 5 -12.10 18.52 0.55
C SER A 5 -13.00 18.57 1.78
N GLY A 6 -12.45 18.95 2.93
CA GLY A 6 -13.12 18.88 4.23
C GLY A 6 -13.04 17.50 4.91
N ASP A 7 -12.50 16.48 4.23
CA ASP A 7 -12.46 15.09 4.73
C ASP A 7 -11.17 14.77 5.50
N CYS A 8 -10.09 15.50 5.21
CA CYS A 8 -8.78 15.26 5.80
C CYS A 8 -8.25 16.47 6.58
N GLU A 9 -7.44 16.21 7.60
CA GLU A 9 -6.71 17.19 8.38
C GLU A 9 -5.20 16.94 8.30
N TRP A 10 -4.46 18.02 8.09
CA TRP A 10 -3.04 18.03 7.84
C TRP A 10 -2.29 18.66 9.02
N PHE A 11 -1.31 17.94 9.56
CA PHE A 11 -0.50 18.32 10.71
C PHE A 11 0.97 18.27 10.33
N LEU A 12 1.60 19.45 10.24
CA LEU A 12 3.04 19.57 9.97
C LEU A 12 3.81 19.81 11.26
N HIS A 13 4.77 18.94 11.56
CA HIS A 13 5.69 19.09 12.68
C HIS A 13 7.12 18.77 12.26
N ASN A 14 8.01 19.77 12.29
CA ASN A 14 9.44 19.62 12.00
C ASN A 14 9.77 18.89 10.67
N GLY A 15 9.02 19.18 9.60
CA GLY A 15 9.20 18.55 8.29
C GLY A 15 8.48 17.21 8.11
N ASN A 16 7.85 16.67 9.15
CA ASN A 16 6.96 15.52 9.06
C ASN A 16 5.51 15.98 8.92
N LEU A 17 4.86 15.59 7.83
CA LEU A 17 3.47 15.87 7.56
C LEU A 17 2.63 14.63 7.85
N THR A 18 1.67 14.76 8.77
CA THR A 18 0.65 13.73 9.03
C THR A 18 -0.67 14.18 8.43
N VAL A 19 -1.30 13.30 7.64
CA VAL A 19 -2.63 13.50 7.06
C VAL A 19 -3.55 12.46 7.70
N SER A 20 -4.56 12.95 8.40
CA SER A 20 -5.57 12.14 9.10
C SER A 20 -6.95 12.47 8.56
N GLY A 21 -7.94 11.64 8.84
CA GLY A 21 -9.33 11.88 8.42
C GLY A 21 -9.94 10.69 7.70
N GLU A 22 -11.21 10.82 7.35
CA GLU A 22 -12.02 9.76 6.75
C GLU A 22 -12.47 10.23 5.37
N GLY A 23 -11.80 9.74 4.33
CA GLY A 23 -12.17 10.07 2.95
C GLY A 23 -11.03 10.59 2.08
N ALA A 24 -11.41 11.40 1.08
CA ALA A 24 -10.54 11.76 -0.03
C ALA A 24 -9.79 13.07 0.22
N MET A 25 -8.49 13.09 -0.08
CA MET A 25 -7.77 14.36 -0.19
C MET A 25 -8.23 15.16 -1.41
N ALA A 26 -8.10 16.49 -1.35
CA ALA A 26 -8.45 17.38 -2.45
C ALA A 26 -7.56 17.21 -3.69
N ASP A 27 -8.17 17.28 -4.88
CA ASP A 27 -7.45 17.36 -6.15
C ASP A 27 -7.08 18.81 -6.47
N TYR A 28 -5.81 19.07 -6.76
CA TYR A 28 -5.32 20.37 -7.19
C TYR A 28 -5.10 20.40 -8.71
N ALA A 29 -5.19 21.58 -9.34
CA ALA A 29 -4.89 21.73 -10.78
C ALA A 29 -3.40 21.98 -11.05
N SER A 30 -2.61 22.28 -10.00
CA SER A 30 -1.15 22.43 -10.06
C SER A 30 -0.55 22.36 -8.65
N SER A 31 0.77 22.12 -8.56
CA SER A 31 1.52 22.11 -7.30
C SER A 31 1.42 23.43 -6.51
N ALA A 32 1.23 24.56 -7.20
CA ALA A 32 1.12 25.88 -6.59
C ALA A 32 -0.14 26.06 -5.70
N GLN A 33 -1.13 25.17 -5.84
CA GLN A 33 -2.36 25.19 -5.03
C GLN A 33 -2.29 24.26 -3.81
N SER A 34 -1.30 23.36 -3.76
CA SER A 34 -1.14 22.47 -2.60
C SER A 34 -0.88 23.31 -1.34
N PRO A 35 -1.53 22.99 -0.20
CA PRO A 35 -1.46 23.78 1.02
C PRO A 35 -0.06 23.82 1.65
N PHE A 36 0.80 22.87 1.31
CA PHE A 36 2.16 22.81 1.82
C PHE A 36 3.16 22.90 0.67
N ALA A 37 3.98 23.95 0.71
CA ALA A 37 5.14 24.09 -0.14
C ALA A 37 6.37 23.42 0.50
N ALA A 38 7.38 23.17 -0.34
CA ALA A 38 8.66 22.52 -0.08
C ALA A 38 9.22 22.60 1.36
N GLY A 39 9.95 21.57 1.78
CA GLY A 39 10.56 21.46 3.12
C GLY A 39 10.00 20.32 3.96
N ILE A 40 9.04 19.57 3.42
CA ILE A 40 8.59 18.28 3.95
C ILE A 40 9.63 17.21 3.62
N THR A 41 9.95 16.39 4.61
CA THR A 41 10.90 15.27 4.51
C THR A 41 10.21 13.92 4.64
N SER A 42 9.08 13.86 5.34
CA SER A 42 8.27 12.64 5.47
C SER A 42 6.79 12.94 5.48
N ILE A 43 6.02 12.00 4.92
CA ILE A 43 4.56 12.03 4.94
C ILE A 43 4.03 10.74 5.56
N VAL A 44 3.03 10.87 6.42
CA VAL A 44 2.25 9.76 6.96
C VAL A 44 0.78 10.02 6.69
N LEU A 45 0.16 9.18 5.86
CA LEU A 45 -1.30 9.13 5.73
C LEU A 45 -1.81 8.08 6.72
N GLU A 46 -2.71 8.49 7.60
CA GLU A 46 -3.33 7.61 8.59
C GLU A 46 -4.46 6.77 7.96
N GLU A 47 -4.83 5.68 8.63
CA GLU A 47 -5.99 4.87 8.24
C GLU A 47 -7.25 5.74 8.22
N GLY A 48 -8.13 5.47 7.24
CA GLY A 48 -9.31 6.28 6.94
C GLY A 48 -9.14 7.15 5.68
N VAL A 49 -7.91 7.54 5.35
CA VAL A 49 -7.64 8.26 4.10
C VAL A 49 -7.81 7.30 2.90
N THR A 50 -8.67 7.66 1.95
CA THR A 50 -9.03 6.80 0.81
C THR A 50 -8.38 7.20 -0.50
N SER A 51 -7.91 8.44 -0.65
CA SER A 51 -7.19 8.87 -1.85
C SER A 51 -6.20 10.00 -1.62
N VAL A 52 -5.09 9.97 -2.35
CA VAL A 52 -4.20 11.12 -2.55
C VAL A 52 -4.70 11.90 -3.76
N GLY A 53 -4.91 13.20 -3.62
CA GLY A 53 -5.40 14.04 -4.71
C GLY A 53 -4.29 14.46 -5.69
N ASN A 54 -4.69 14.89 -6.88
CA ASN A 54 -3.78 15.36 -7.93
C ASN A 54 -2.88 16.49 -7.39
N TYR A 55 -1.58 16.45 -7.73
CA TYR A 55 -0.56 17.42 -7.30
C TYR A 55 -0.42 17.66 -5.78
N SER A 56 -1.03 16.83 -4.91
CA SER A 56 -1.04 17.08 -3.45
C SER A 56 0.36 17.20 -2.85
N PHE A 57 1.32 16.42 -3.32
CA PHE A 57 2.70 16.38 -2.85
C PHE A 57 3.73 16.61 -3.97
N ALA A 58 3.32 17.29 -5.04
CA ALA A 58 4.19 17.66 -6.14
C ALA A 58 5.24 18.70 -5.70
N ASP A 59 6.41 18.67 -6.35
CA ASP A 59 7.53 19.59 -6.14
C ASP A 59 8.07 19.61 -4.70
N MET A 60 8.12 18.43 -4.07
CA MET A 60 8.72 18.23 -2.74
C MET A 60 10.09 17.52 -2.84
N PRO A 61 11.18 18.20 -3.25
CA PRO A 61 12.46 17.54 -3.57
C PRO A 61 13.15 16.88 -2.38
N ASN A 62 12.79 17.27 -1.15
CA ASN A 62 13.35 16.71 0.09
C ASN A 62 12.51 15.57 0.68
N LEU A 63 11.36 15.24 0.08
CA LEU A 63 10.49 14.17 0.56
C LEU A 63 11.19 12.83 0.37
N ALA A 64 11.60 12.21 1.47
CA ALA A 64 12.37 10.98 1.48
C ALA A 64 11.56 9.74 1.88
N SER A 65 10.40 9.93 2.52
CA SER A 65 9.57 8.84 3.02
C SER A 65 8.09 9.17 2.94
N VAL A 66 7.30 8.19 2.48
CA VAL A 66 5.84 8.27 2.44
C VAL A 66 5.28 6.97 3.02
N THR A 67 4.40 7.08 4.00
CA THR A 67 3.61 5.97 4.54
C THR A 67 2.19 6.09 4.03
N LEU A 68 1.73 5.07 3.31
CA LEU A 68 0.38 4.98 2.73
C LEU A 68 -0.46 3.96 3.52
N PRO A 69 -1.72 4.28 3.87
CA PRO A 69 -2.57 3.44 4.69
C PRO A 69 -3.22 2.32 3.88
N SER A 70 -3.65 1.27 4.57
CA SER A 70 -4.32 0.13 3.94
C SER A 70 -5.69 0.49 3.32
N THR A 71 -6.30 1.60 3.77
CA THR A 71 -7.55 2.14 3.20
C THR A 71 -7.37 2.88 1.88
N LEU A 72 -6.14 3.15 1.43
CA LEU A 72 -5.91 3.94 0.23
C LEU A 72 -6.33 3.19 -1.03
N THR A 73 -7.15 3.82 -1.88
CA THR A 73 -7.65 3.23 -3.14
C THR A 73 -7.15 3.94 -4.39
N ARG A 74 -6.75 5.22 -4.27
CA ARG A 74 -6.32 6.05 -5.40
C ARG A 74 -5.12 6.92 -5.06
N ILE A 75 -4.17 7.00 -6.00
CA ILE A 75 -3.10 7.99 -6.03
C ILE A 75 -3.34 8.89 -7.26
N GLY A 76 -3.53 10.18 -7.04
CA GLY A 76 -3.81 11.15 -8.10
C GLY A 76 -2.66 11.36 -9.10
N GLY A 77 -2.97 12.00 -10.22
CA GLY A 77 -1.98 12.39 -11.21
C GLY A 77 -1.01 13.41 -10.64
N HIS A 78 0.27 13.29 -10.99
CA HIS A 78 1.34 14.15 -10.47
C HIS A 78 1.46 14.21 -8.93
N ALA A 79 0.83 13.28 -8.19
CA ALA A 79 0.70 13.37 -6.74
C ALA A 79 2.03 13.51 -5.99
N PHE A 80 3.09 12.84 -6.46
CA PHE A 80 4.46 12.90 -5.92
C PHE A 80 5.47 13.34 -7.00
N GLU A 81 5.03 14.15 -7.96
CA GLU A 81 5.91 14.66 -9.01
C GLU A 81 7.11 15.42 -8.39
N ASN A 82 8.31 15.20 -8.93
CA ASN A 82 9.57 15.84 -8.52
C ASN A 82 9.97 15.61 -7.04
N ALA A 83 9.49 14.52 -6.42
CA ALA A 83 9.98 14.06 -5.11
C ALA A 83 11.33 13.34 -5.22
N ALA A 84 12.38 14.06 -5.62
CA ALA A 84 13.69 13.49 -5.98
C ALA A 84 14.39 12.70 -4.86
N ALA A 85 14.10 12.99 -3.59
CA ALA A 85 14.65 12.25 -2.44
C ALA A 85 13.89 10.94 -2.13
N LEU A 86 12.73 10.69 -2.76
CA LEU A 86 11.92 9.51 -2.52
C LEU A 86 12.52 8.31 -3.28
N THR A 87 13.21 7.45 -2.53
CA THR A 87 13.92 6.28 -3.08
C THR A 87 13.09 5.00 -3.01
N SER A 88 12.08 4.96 -2.14
CA SER A 88 11.18 3.83 -2.05
C SER A 88 9.78 4.24 -1.59
N VAL A 89 8.79 3.51 -2.07
CA VAL A 89 7.40 3.62 -1.60
C VAL A 89 6.76 2.24 -1.60
N THR A 90 6.00 1.93 -0.55
CA THR A 90 5.16 0.74 -0.52
C THR A 90 3.74 1.14 -0.89
N ILE A 91 3.23 0.59 -2.01
CA ILE A 91 1.88 0.83 -2.48
C ILE A 91 0.99 -0.35 -2.05
N PRO A 92 -0.04 -0.12 -1.21
CA PRO A 92 -0.98 -1.15 -0.77
C PRO A 92 -1.72 -1.84 -1.92
N ALA A 93 -2.15 -3.09 -1.72
CA ALA A 93 -2.94 -3.84 -2.70
C ALA A 93 -4.33 -3.23 -2.98
N SER A 94 -4.83 -2.44 -2.03
CA SER A 94 -6.11 -1.71 -2.13
C SER A 94 -6.09 -0.60 -3.19
N VAL A 95 -4.90 -0.13 -3.61
CA VAL A 95 -4.79 0.92 -4.62
C VAL A 95 -5.15 0.36 -5.99
N THR A 96 -6.30 0.78 -6.50
CA THR A 96 -6.82 0.39 -7.81
C THR A 96 -6.46 1.38 -8.92
N GLU A 97 -6.16 2.64 -8.56
CA GLU A 97 -5.84 3.70 -9.53
C GLU A 97 -4.57 4.45 -9.13
N ILE A 98 -3.65 4.61 -10.09
CA ILE A 98 -2.47 5.47 -9.98
C ILE A 98 -2.48 6.39 -11.20
N GLY A 99 -2.57 7.69 -10.97
CA GLY A 99 -2.68 8.70 -12.00
C GLY A 99 -1.41 8.85 -12.85
N GLU A 100 -1.58 9.48 -14.01
CA GLU A 100 -0.48 9.84 -14.90
C GLU A 100 0.59 10.65 -14.15
N ASP A 101 1.86 10.34 -14.40
CA ASP A 101 3.01 11.04 -13.82
C ASP A 101 3.01 11.15 -12.29
N ALA A 102 2.25 10.32 -11.58
CA ALA A 102 2.17 10.31 -10.12
C ALA A 102 3.53 10.29 -9.42
N PHE A 103 4.55 9.65 -10.01
CA PHE A 103 5.93 9.61 -9.52
C PHE A 103 6.95 10.13 -10.54
N ALA A 104 6.54 11.00 -11.47
CA ALA A 104 7.46 11.63 -12.42
C ALA A 104 8.54 12.42 -11.67
N GLY A 105 9.79 12.41 -12.17
CA GLY A 105 10.91 13.09 -11.51
C GLY A 105 11.44 12.42 -10.23
N CYS A 106 10.91 11.25 -9.82
CA CYS A 106 11.46 10.45 -8.73
C CYS A 106 12.60 9.53 -9.26
N GLU A 107 13.77 10.10 -9.52
CA GLU A 107 14.85 9.46 -10.31
C GLU A 107 15.38 8.11 -9.77
N ASN A 108 15.29 7.86 -8.47
CA ASN A 108 15.83 6.66 -7.81
C ASN A 108 14.75 5.82 -7.10
N LEU A 109 13.50 5.96 -7.51
CA LEU A 109 12.38 5.30 -6.87
C LEU A 109 12.39 3.78 -7.11
N THR A 110 12.14 3.01 -6.06
CA THR A 110 11.74 1.61 -6.13
C THR A 110 10.33 1.46 -5.56
N ILE A 111 9.43 0.86 -6.32
CA ILE A 111 8.06 0.57 -5.86
C ILE A 111 8.02 -0.82 -5.25
N TYR A 112 7.57 -0.90 -4.01
CA TYR A 112 7.20 -2.14 -3.35
C TYR A 112 5.68 -2.31 -3.43
N GLY A 113 5.20 -3.50 -3.74
CA GLY A 113 3.77 -3.78 -3.83
C GLY A 113 3.52 -5.24 -4.16
N TYR A 114 2.26 -5.60 -4.39
CA TYR A 114 1.88 -6.99 -4.66
C TYR A 114 1.75 -7.25 -6.16
N LYS A 115 2.01 -8.49 -6.62
CA LYS A 115 1.91 -8.79 -8.06
C LYS A 115 0.44 -8.73 -8.50
N GLY A 116 0.21 -8.36 -9.76
CA GLY A 116 -1.12 -8.21 -10.36
C GLY A 116 -1.85 -6.93 -9.94
N THR A 117 -1.24 -6.05 -9.15
CA THR A 117 -1.84 -4.79 -8.70
C THR A 117 -1.54 -3.63 -9.66
N SER A 118 -2.27 -2.52 -9.48
CA SER A 118 -2.02 -1.27 -10.20
C SER A 118 -0.60 -0.74 -9.95
N ALA A 119 -0.02 -0.98 -8.77
CA ALA A 119 1.38 -0.64 -8.47
C ALA A 119 2.36 -1.34 -9.41
N GLN A 120 2.18 -2.64 -9.65
CA GLN A 120 3.03 -3.39 -10.58
C GLN A 120 2.87 -2.88 -12.02
N SER A 121 1.62 -2.68 -12.47
CA SER A 121 1.35 -2.15 -13.81
C SER A 121 1.99 -0.78 -14.03
N TYR A 122 1.85 0.13 -13.05
CA TYR A 122 2.42 1.47 -13.10
C TYR A 122 3.95 1.44 -13.14
N ALA A 123 4.58 0.64 -12.27
CA ALA A 123 6.03 0.51 -12.25
C ALA A 123 6.57 0.01 -13.58
N ASN A 124 5.91 -1.00 -14.17
CA ASN A 124 6.28 -1.55 -15.48
C ASN A 124 6.13 -0.51 -16.60
N SER A 125 5.06 0.29 -16.62
CA SER A 125 4.83 1.26 -17.70
C SER A 125 5.79 2.44 -17.66
N HIS A 126 6.31 2.80 -16.47
CA HIS A 126 7.22 3.92 -16.27
C HIS A 126 8.69 3.47 -16.11
N ASN A 127 8.98 2.18 -16.30
CA ASN A 127 10.32 1.60 -16.13
C ASN A 127 10.92 1.87 -14.73
N ILE A 128 10.07 1.83 -13.70
CA ILE A 128 10.45 1.97 -12.30
C ILE A 128 10.72 0.56 -11.73
N PRO A 129 11.83 0.33 -11.01
CA PRO A 129 12.07 -0.92 -10.31
C PRO A 129 10.89 -1.33 -9.41
N PHE A 130 10.41 -2.56 -9.58
CA PHE A 130 9.32 -3.13 -8.78
C PHE A 130 9.80 -4.33 -7.98
N ILE A 131 9.55 -4.31 -6.67
CA ILE A 131 9.82 -5.42 -5.76
C ILE A 131 8.50 -5.97 -5.23
N ALA A 132 8.21 -7.22 -5.58
CA ALA A 132 7.02 -7.91 -5.13
C ALA A 132 7.09 -8.25 -3.65
N LEU A 133 6.13 -7.76 -2.87
CA LEU A 133 5.85 -8.16 -1.51
C LEU A 133 5.08 -9.48 -1.49
N LYS A 134 5.20 -10.21 -0.38
CA LYS A 134 4.48 -11.45 -0.12
C LYS A 134 3.34 -11.16 0.87
N LEU A 135 2.14 -11.66 0.60
CA LEU A 135 1.02 -11.55 1.54
C LEU A 135 1.15 -12.68 2.58
N SER A 136 1.13 -12.32 3.87
CA SER A 136 0.94 -13.32 4.92
C SER A 136 -0.41 -14.00 4.70
N GLY A 137 -0.42 -15.33 4.68
CA GLY A 137 -1.58 -16.15 4.34
C GLY A 137 -1.79 -16.45 2.86
N ASP A 138 -1.06 -15.84 1.92
CA ASP A 138 -1.07 -16.24 0.49
C ASP A 138 -0.06 -17.35 0.24
N VAL A 139 -0.40 -18.54 0.70
CA VAL A 139 0.49 -19.71 0.68
C VAL A 139 0.60 -20.31 -0.72
N ASN A 140 -0.40 -20.08 -1.57
CA ASN A 140 -0.39 -20.57 -2.94
C ASN A 140 0.30 -19.60 -3.93
N GLY A 141 0.53 -18.35 -3.52
CA GLY A 141 1.30 -17.34 -4.26
C GLY A 141 0.52 -16.66 -5.39
N ASP A 142 -0.82 -16.71 -5.36
CA ASP A 142 -1.69 -16.08 -6.37
C ASP A 142 -2.04 -14.62 -6.07
N ASN A 143 -1.43 -14.03 -5.02
CA ASN A 143 -1.64 -12.68 -4.51
C ASN A 143 -3.07 -12.45 -4.00
N LYS A 144 -3.76 -13.51 -3.58
CA LYS A 144 -5.10 -13.44 -3.03
C LYS A 144 -5.24 -14.36 -1.84
N ILE A 145 -5.46 -13.78 -0.66
CA ILE A 145 -5.80 -14.59 0.52
C ILE A 145 -7.22 -15.13 0.35
N ASN A 146 -7.36 -16.45 0.16
CA ASN A 146 -8.64 -17.10 -0.04
C ASN A 146 -8.64 -18.57 0.44
N ILE A 147 -9.77 -19.27 0.24
CA ILE A 147 -9.94 -20.65 0.74
C ILE A 147 -8.93 -21.65 0.15
N ARG A 148 -8.30 -21.33 -0.99
CA ARG A 148 -7.24 -22.15 -1.57
C ARG A 148 -6.00 -22.15 -0.69
N ASP A 149 -5.66 -21.03 -0.06
CA ASP A 149 -4.53 -20.95 0.86
C ASP A 149 -4.76 -21.79 2.11
N VAL A 150 -5.97 -21.72 2.67
CA VAL A 150 -6.41 -22.60 3.77
C VAL A 150 -6.24 -24.06 3.37
N THR A 151 -6.65 -24.42 2.15
CA THR A 151 -6.50 -25.78 1.62
C THR A 151 -5.03 -26.18 1.48
N PHE A 152 -4.15 -25.26 1.11
CA PHE A 152 -2.71 -25.52 1.05
C PHE A 152 -2.15 -25.84 2.43
N ILE A 153 -2.47 -25.03 3.45
CA ILE A 153 -2.02 -25.27 4.83
C ILE A 153 -2.53 -26.63 5.32
N GLN A 154 -3.83 -26.92 5.14
CA GLN A 154 -4.41 -28.22 5.52
C GLN A 154 -3.72 -29.42 4.84
N ARG A 155 -3.39 -29.29 3.55
CA ARG A 155 -2.68 -30.35 2.81
C ARG A 155 -1.24 -30.51 3.28
N PHE A 156 -0.56 -29.44 3.66
CA PHE A 156 0.78 -29.48 4.23
C PHE A 156 0.77 -30.16 5.60
N VAL A 157 -0.15 -29.76 6.49
CA VAL A 157 -0.32 -30.36 7.83
C VAL A 157 -0.69 -31.84 7.74
N GLY A 158 -1.51 -32.22 6.75
CA GLY A 158 -1.82 -33.61 6.45
C GLY A 158 -0.71 -34.39 5.71
N GLU A 159 0.48 -33.81 5.55
CA GLU A 159 1.65 -34.38 4.87
C GLU A 159 1.44 -34.74 3.39
N PHE A 160 0.39 -34.21 2.76
CA PHE A 160 0.09 -34.46 1.34
C PHE A 160 0.98 -33.67 0.38
N ILE A 161 1.55 -32.56 0.84
CA ILE A 161 2.45 -31.69 0.10
C ILE A 161 3.58 -31.21 1.02
N GLN A 162 4.65 -30.70 0.43
CA GLN A 162 5.74 -30.04 1.14
C GLN A 162 5.76 -28.57 0.72
N PHE A 163 5.99 -27.68 1.67
CA PHE A 163 6.17 -26.26 1.41
C PHE A 163 7.62 -25.92 1.11
N THR A 164 7.82 -24.93 0.25
CA THR A 164 9.11 -24.25 0.10
C THR A 164 9.34 -23.31 1.28
N ASP A 165 10.60 -22.88 1.50
CA ASP A 165 10.92 -21.85 2.50
C ASP A 165 10.09 -20.57 2.30
N GLU A 166 9.78 -20.25 1.04
CA GLU A 166 8.95 -19.09 0.70
C GLU A 166 7.50 -19.24 1.14
N GLN A 167 6.94 -20.45 1.02
CA GLN A 167 5.57 -20.75 1.46
C GLN A 167 5.49 -20.84 2.98
N LEU A 168 6.50 -21.41 3.63
CA LEU A 168 6.60 -21.44 5.09
C LEU A 168 6.63 -20.02 5.68
N ALA A 169 7.35 -19.09 5.04
CA ALA A 169 7.45 -17.70 5.49
C ALA A 169 6.13 -16.91 5.49
N VAL A 170 5.11 -17.40 4.79
CA VAL A 170 3.77 -16.77 4.72
C VAL A 170 2.66 -17.64 5.29
N ALA A 171 2.94 -18.90 5.63
CA ALA A 171 1.93 -19.85 6.10
C ALA A 171 1.69 -19.79 7.62
N ASP A 172 2.66 -19.31 8.40
CA ASP A 172 2.51 -19.03 9.84
C ASP A 172 1.75 -17.70 10.00
N VAL A 173 0.43 -17.78 9.98
CA VAL A 173 -0.46 -16.61 10.00
C VAL A 173 -0.85 -16.20 11.41
N ASP A 174 -0.75 -17.11 12.39
CA ASP A 174 -0.98 -16.78 13.80
C ASP A 174 0.30 -16.28 14.52
N GLY A 175 1.46 -16.42 13.87
CA GLY A 175 2.74 -15.88 14.30
C GLY A 175 3.40 -16.67 15.44
N ASN A 176 3.01 -17.93 15.63
CA ASN A 176 3.51 -18.77 16.72
C ASN A 176 4.88 -19.44 16.40
N GLY A 177 5.37 -19.30 15.16
CA GLY A 177 6.63 -19.87 14.67
C GLY A 177 6.52 -21.29 14.11
N VAL A 178 5.31 -21.86 14.03
CA VAL A 178 5.04 -23.23 13.59
C VAL A 178 3.83 -23.23 12.65
N VAL A 179 4.03 -23.74 11.44
CA VAL A 179 2.93 -23.92 10.48
C VAL A 179 2.12 -25.17 10.82
N ASP A 180 0.92 -25.00 11.38
CA ASP A 180 0.03 -26.07 11.79
C ASP A 180 -1.46 -25.82 11.43
N ILE A 181 -2.39 -26.58 12.03
CA ILE A 181 -3.83 -26.47 11.72
C ILE A 181 -4.46 -25.19 12.28
N ASN A 182 -3.85 -24.56 13.28
CA ASN A 182 -4.29 -23.30 13.85
C ASN A 182 -4.11 -22.17 12.84
N ASP A 183 -3.06 -22.20 12.03
CA ASP A 183 -2.88 -21.27 10.91
C ASP A 183 -4.03 -21.36 9.90
N ALA A 184 -4.39 -22.57 9.50
CA ALA A 184 -5.52 -22.79 8.60
C ALA A 184 -6.82 -22.27 9.22
N THR A 185 -7.00 -22.46 10.53
CA THR A 185 -8.18 -22.01 11.27
C THR A 185 -8.23 -20.48 11.35
N HIS A 186 -7.10 -19.84 11.67
CA HIS A 186 -6.97 -18.39 11.75
C HIS A 186 -7.25 -17.74 10.39
N LEU A 187 -6.68 -18.28 9.32
CA LEU A 187 -6.92 -17.81 7.97
C LEU A 187 -8.39 -17.99 7.55
N GLN A 188 -9.01 -19.12 7.94
CA GLN A 188 -10.42 -19.35 7.68
C GLN A 188 -11.34 -18.39 8.46
N MET A 189 -10.98 -18.02 9.69
CA MET A 189 -11.68 -17.00 10.47
C MET A 189 -11.58 -15.62 9.81
N TYR A 190 -10.38 -15.20 9.40
CA TYR A 190 -10.16 -13.96 8.65
C TYR A 190 -11.08 -13.87 7.41
N LEU A 191 -11.15 -14.96 6.63
CA LEU A 191 -12.02 -15.03 5.46
C LEU A 191 -13.52 -15.01 5.81
N ALA A 192 -13.91 -15.56 6.96
CA ALA A 192 -15.30 -15.55 7.40
C ALA A 192 -15.73 -14.14 7.85
N GLU A 193 -14.88 -13.43 8.60
CA GLU A 193 -15.15 -12.06 9.06
C GLU A 193 -15.26 -11.09 7.87
N TYR A 194 -14.41 -11.25 6.84
CA TYR A 194 -14.47 -10.46 5.61
C TYR A 194 -15.78 -10.64 4.82
N ASN A 195 -16.37 -11.84 4.84
CA ASN A 195 -17.62 -12.11 4.13
C ASN A 195 -18.86 -11.60 4.88
N VAL A 196 -18.78 -11.43 6.21
CA VAL A 196 -19.89 -10.89 7.03
C VAL A 196 -19.95 -9.36 6.95
N THR A 197 -18.82 -8.68 6.74
CA THR A 197 -18.78 -7.21 6.62
C THR A 197 -19.24 -6.68 5.26
N LEU A 198 -19.39 -7.54 4.24
CA LEU A 198 -19.84 -7.19 2.88
C LEU A 198 -21.29 -7.61 2.57
N SER A 199 -22.00 -8.22 3.52
CA SER A 199 -23.40 -8.68 3.40
C SER A 199 -24.38 -7.79 4.14
#